data_AF-A0A5E7GKD0-F1
#
_entry.id   AF-A0A5E7GKD0-F1
#
_cell.length_a   1.000
_cell.length_b   1.000
_cell.length_c   1.000
_cell.angle_alpha   90.00
_cell.angle_beta   90.00
_cell.angle_gamma   90.00
#
_symmetry.space_group_name_H-M   'P 1'
#
loop_
_entity.id
_entity.type
_entity.pdbx_description
1 polymer ?
#
loop_
_entity_poly.entity_id
_entity_poly.type
_entity_poly.pdbx_seq_one_letter_code
_entity_poly.pdbx_strand_id
1 'polypeptide(L)'
;MARRFVLLYFIYTATPRTYSRTLSRHKHRIFLEAPMTPNAEFYKPTPEYADKLISQIGQTPSWIAKRIGVTDKRIRYILDGERTVKGETTPIKMTYTEQFALECLAAAAKASKKQSS
;
A
#
# COMPACT_ATOMS: atom_id res chain seq x y z
N MET A 1 53.59 34.43 -16.04
CA MET A 1 54.11 33.75 -14.83
C MET A 1 53.03 33.80 -13.75
N ALA A 2 51.87 33.16 -13.91
CA ALA A 2 51.68 31.70 -13.84
C ALA A 2 52.38 31.13 -12.60
N ARG A 3 51.64 30.99 -11.49
CA ARG A 3 51.83 30.05 -10.35
C ARG A 3 51.23 30.65 -9.07
N ARG A 4 49.91 30.57 -8.89
CA ARG A 4 49.27 30.66 -7.55
C ARG A 4 47.80 30.20 -7.48
N PHE A 5 47.32 29.49 -8.50
CA PHE A 5 45.93 28.97 -8.57
C PHE A 5 45.81 27.46 -8.32
N VAL A 6 46.85 26.81 -7.78
CA VAL A 6 46.89 25.32 -7.65
C VAL A 6 46.71 24.84 -6.19
N LEU A 7 46.62 25.74 -5.21
CA LEU A 7 46.58 25.39 -3.78
C LEU A 7 45.20 25.49 -3.12
N LEU A 8 44.12 25.61 -3.89
CA LEU A 8 42.74 25.61 -3.35
C LEU A 8 41.86 24.45 -3.84
N TYR A 9 42.36 23.57 -4.69
CA TYR A 9 41.56 22.42 -5.19
C TYR A 9 41.96 21.07 -4.58
N PHE A 10 43.00 21.02 -3.74
CA PHE A 10 43.59 19.76 -3.28
C PHE A 10 43.17 19.34 -1.85
N ILE A 11 42.39 20.15 -1.15
CA ILE A 11 41.94 19.86 0.23
C ILE A 11 40.44 19.51 0.31
N TYR A 12 39.69 19.61 -0.79
CA TYR A 12 38.26 19.33 -0.84
C TYR A 12 37.91 17.87 -1.19
N THR A 13 38.89 17.02 -1.49
CA THR A 13 38.65 15.65 -2.02
C THR A 13 39.21 14.52 -1.17
N ALA A 14 39.60 14.76 0.08
CA ALA A 14 40.21 13.73 0.94
C ALA A 14 39.44 13.51 2.25
N THR A 15 38.21 12.98 2.17
CA THR A 15 37.69 12.08 3.21
C THR A 15 36.90 10.93 2.55
N PRO A 16 37.53 9.77 2.27
CA PRO A 16 36.78 8.57 1.92
C PRO A 16 36.31 7.96 3.25
N ARG A 17 35.22 8.49 3.83
CA ARG A 17 34.55 7.81 4.93
C ARG A 17 33.64 6.75 4.32
N THR A 18 34.25 5.60 4.07
CA THR A 18 33.63 4.29 3.87
C THR A 18 32.54 4.07 4.91
N TYR A 19 31.31 4.46 4.56
CA TYR A 19 30.11 3.95 5.21
C TYR A 19 29.42 3.03 4.21
N SER A 20 30.04 1.87 3.99
CA SER A 20 29.36 0.69 3.50
C SER A 20 28.33 0.28 4.55
N ARG A 21 27.23 1.04 4.66
CA ARG A 21 25.99 0.51 5.19
C ARG A 21 25.59 -0.52 4.14
N THR A 22 25.96 -1.75 4.40
CA THR A 22 25.27 -2.90 3.85
C THR A 22 23.80 -2.64 4.14
N LEU A 23 23.08 -2.14 3.14
CA LEU A 23 21.65 -2.35 3.04
C LEU A 23 21.52 -3.86 2.88
N SER A 24 21.64 -4.56 4.00
CA SER A 24 20.96 -5.81 4.23
C SER A 24 19.49 -5.46 4.01
N ARG A 25 19.09 -5.48 2.73
CA ARG A 25 17.72 -5.72 2.35
C ARG A 25 17.45 -7.06 3.02
N HIS A 26 16.90 -6.99 4.24
CA HIS A 26 15.93 -7.97 4.66
C HIS A 26 14.89 -7.96 3.54
N LYS A 27 15.14 -8.81 2.54
CA LYS A 27 14.12 -9.37 1.71
C LYS A 27 13.27 -10.12 2.72
N HIS A 28 12.33 -9.42 3.36
CA HIS A 28 11.07 -10.02 3.73
C HIS A 28 10.57 -10.57 2.41
N ARG A 29 10.95 -11.82 2.16
CA ARG A 29 10.42 -12.65 1.11
C ARG A 29 8.96 -12.74 1.54
N ILE A 30 8.14 -11.81 1.06
CA ILE A 30 6.71 -11.91 1.17
C ILE A 30 6.43 -13.17 0.38
N PHE A 31 6.38 -14.28 1.11
CA PHE A 31 6.01 -15.58 0.59
C PHE A 31 4.52 -15.46 0.30
N LEU A 32 4.20 -14.74 -0.78
CA LEU A 32 2.89 -14.78 -1.39
C LEU A 32 2.76 -16.22 -1.86
N GLU A 33 1.96 -17.01 -1.14
CA GLU A 33 1.43 -18.27 -1.63
C GLU A 33 0.71 -17.98 -2.95
N ALA A 34 1.44 -18.07 -4.07
CA ALA A 34 1.06 -17.62 -5.41
C ALA A 34 0.62 -16.12 -5.51
N PRO A 35 0.96 -15.41 -6.61
CA PRO A 35 0.31 -14.13 -6.87
C PRO A 35 -1.20 -14.37 -7.04
N MET A 36 -2.05 -13.58 -6.36
CA MET A 36 -3.48 -13.64 -6.65
C MET A 36 -3.71 -13.25 -8.10
N THR A 37 -4.41 -14.11 -8.83
CA THR A 37 -4.80 -13.85 -10.22
C THR A 37 -6.14 -13.11 -10.20
N PRO A 38 -6.24 -11.93 -10.84
CA PRO A 38 -7.52 -11.26 -10.98
C PRO A 38 -8.48 -12.13 -11.79
N ASN A 39 -9.64 -12.50 -11.23
CA ASN A 39 -10.76 -13.09 -11.96
C ASN A 39 -12.05 -12.29 -11.71
N ALA A 40 -12.62 -11.74 -12.79
CA ALA A 40 -13.83 -10.92 -12.75
C ALA A 40 -15.08 -11.72 -12.36
N GLU A 41 -15.10 -13.04 -12.54
CA GLU A 41 -16.22 -13.90 -12.13
C GLU A 41 -16.45 -13.91 -10.61
N PHE A 42 -15.43 -13.53 -9.83
CA PHE A 42 -15.51 -13.43 -8.37
C PHE A 42 -15.91 -12.03 -7.88
N TYR A 43 -16.32 -11.14 -8.78
CA TYR A 43 -16.76 -9.80 -8.42
C TYR A 43 -18.04 -9.84 -7.56
N LYS A 44 -17.91 -9.32 -6.34
CA LYS A 44 -18.93 -9.27 -5.28
C LYS A 44 -18.99 -7.85 -4.72
N PRO A 45 -19.72 -6.93 -5.36
CA PRO A 45 -19.80 -5.53 -4.97
C PRO A 45 -20.82 -5.30 -3.84
N THR A 46 -20.77 -6.11 -2.78
CA THR A 46 -21.67 -5.96 -1.63
C THR A 46 -20.92 -5.32 -0.45
N PRO A 47 -21.56 -4.42 0.30
CA PRO A 47 -20.93 -3.78 1.46
C PRO A 47 -20.46 -4.78 2.51
N GLU A 48 -21.19 -5.88 2.70
CA GLU A 48 -20.86 -6.94 3.67
C GLU A 48 -19.57 -7.66 3.30
N TYR A 49 -19.31 -7.83 2.00
CA TYR A 49 -18.06 -8.43 1.54
C TYR A 49 -16.88 -7.48 1.76
N ALA A 50 -17.07 -6.18 1.51
CA ALA A 50 -16.05 -5.17 1.80
C ALA A 50 -15.74 -5.10 3.30
N ASP A 51 -16.75 -5.11 4.17
CA ASP A 51 -16.59 -5.11 5.62
C ASP A 51 -15.81 -6.34 6.11
N LYS A 52 -16.12 -7.52 5.58
CA LYS A 52 -15.38 -8.76 5.85
C LYS A 52 -13.90 -8.64 5.48
N LEU A 53 -13.58 -8.05 4.32
CA LEU A 53 -12.19 -7.86 3.89
C LEU A 53 -11.45 -6.88 4.81
N ILE A 54 -12.08 -5.75 5.16
CA ILE A 54 -11.50 -4.75 6.07
C ILE A 54 -11.24 -5.35 7.45
N SER A 55 -12.21 -6.11 7.97
CA SER A 55 -12.09 -6.84 9.23
C SER A 55 -10.93 -7.85 9.21
N GLN A 56 -10.72 -8.55 8.10
CA GLN A 56 -9.59 -9.50 7.97
C GLN A 56 -8.23 -8.80 7.95
N ILE A 57 -8.15 -7.63 7.32
CA ILE A 57 -6.93 -6.81 7.28
C ILE A 57 -6.59 -6.30 8.69
N GLY A 58 -7.59 -5.91 9.48
CA GLY A 58 -7.40 -5.46 10.87
C GLY A 58 -6.66 -4.13 10.98
N GLN A 59 -6.80 -3.25 9.98
CA GLN A 59 -6.20 -1.92 9.95
C GLN A 59 -7.30 -0.85 9.81
N THR A 60 -6.96 0.41 10.08
CA THR A 60 -7.95 1.50 9.99
C THR A 60 -8.34 1.78 8.53
N PRO A 61 -9.57 2.27 8.27
CA PRO A 61 -10.00 2.66 6.92
C PRO A 61 -9.02 3.63 6.23
N SER A 62 -8.48 4.60 6.97
CA SER A 62 -7.50 5.56 6.44
C SER A 62 -6.17 4.90 6.07
N TRP A 63 -5.75 3.89 6.84
CA TRP A 63 -4.57 3.09 6.51
C TRP A 63 -4.80 2.35 5.18
N ILE A 64 -5.96 1.70 5.02
CA ILE A 64 -6.31 0.89 3.85
C ILE A 64 -6.43 1.78 2.60
N ALA A 65 -7.16 2.90 2.70
CA ALA A 65 -7.36 3.86 1.62
C ALA A 65 -6.04 4.32 1.00
N LYS A 66 -5.04 4.63 1.86
CA LYS A 66 -3.71 5.03 1.42
C LYS A 66 -2.95 3.94 0.66
N ARG A 67 -3.17 2.65 0.96
CA ARG A 67 -2.49 1.54 0.29
C ARG A 67 -3.09 1.23 -1.07
N ILE A 68 -4.41 1.28 -1.18
CA ILE A 68 -5.09 0.97 -2.44
C ILE A 68 -5.23 2.19 -3.37
N GLY A 69 -4.87 3.39 -2.89
CA GLY A 69 -4.87 4.61 -3.70
C GLY A 69 -6.24 5.28 -3.82
N VAL A 70 -7.13 5.10 -2.84
CA VAL A 70 -8.44 5.78 -2.79
C VAL A 70 -8.52 6.75 -1.63
N THR A 71 -9.56 7.58 -1.61
CA THR A 71 -9.81 8.47 -0.47
C THR A 71 -10.42 7.68 0.70
N ASP A 72 -10.13 8.13 1.91
CA ASP A 72 -10.73 7.58 3.13
C ASP A 72 -12.27 7.67 3.13
N LYS A 73 -12.83 8.72 2.51
CA LYS A 73 -14.28 8.84 2.26
C LYS A 73 -14.82 7.74 1.33
N ARG A 74 -14.05 7.34 0.31
CA ARG A 74 -14.46 6.29 -0.63
C ARG A 74 -14.66 4.95 0.10
N ILE A 75 -13.78 4.60 1.03
CA ILE A 75 -13.93 3.39 1.85
C ILE A 75 -15.21 3.45 2.69
N ARG A 76 -15.49 4.58 3.35
CA ARG A 76 -16.73 4.74 4.13
C ARG A 76 -17.97 4.56 3.27
N TYR A 77 -18.04 5.23 2.12
CA TYR A 77 -19.20 5.09 1.23
C TYR A 77 -19.37 3.68 0.66
N ILE A 78 -18.29 2.92 0.48
CA ILE A 78 -18.38 1.51 0.10
C ILE A 78 -19.00 0.67 1.21
N LEU A 79 -18.66 0.96 2.48
CA LEU A 79 -19.21 0.27 3.64
C LEU A 79 -20.66 0.68 3.92
N ASP A 80 -21.00 1.95 3.73
CA ASP A 80 -22.35 2.46 3.87
C ASP A 80 -23.26 1.96 2.73
N GLY A 81 -22.69 1.61 1.57
CA GLY A 81 -23.40 1.11 0.39
C GLY A 81 -24.17 2.19 -0.40
N GLU A 82 -24.26 3.39 0.15
CA GLU A 82 -24.94 4.53 -0.44
C GLU A 82 -24.30 5.86 -0.03
N ARG A 83 -24.69 6.92 -0.74
CA ARG A 83 -24.26 8.28 -0.44
C ARG A 83 -25.40 9.24 -0.74
N THR A 84 -25.77 10.03 0.25
CA THR A 84 -26.72 11.14 0.07
C THR A 84 -25.99 12.46 -0.21
N VAL A 85 -26.39 13.16 -1.27
CA VAL A 85 -25.87 14.49 -1.63
C VAL A 85 -27.05 15.37 -1.99
N LYS A 86 -27.22 16.51 -1.29
CA LYS A 86 -28.30 17.47 -1.57
C LYS A 86 -29.72 16.84 -1.57
N GLY A 87 -29.93 15.81 -0.76
CA GLY A 87 -31.21 15.10 -0.67
C GLY A 87 -31.37 13.93 -1.65
N GLU A 88 -30.43 13.73 -2.59
CA GLU A 88 -30.43 12.58 -3.49
C GLU A 88 -29.53 11.47 -2.95
N THR A 89 -30.09 10.28 -2.74
CA THR A 89 -29.34 9.09 -2.32
C THR A 89 -28.90 8.30 -3.55
N THR A 90 -27.60 8.12 -3.69
CA THR A 90 -26.97 7.38 -4.78
C THR A 90 -26.37 6.08 -4.24
N PRO A 91 -26.67 4.91 -4.84
CA PRO A 91 -26.06 3.66 -4.43
C PRO A 91 -24.58 3.66 -4.78
N ILE A 92 -23.73 3.27 -3.84
CA ILE A 92 -22.30 3.17 -4.01
C ILE A 92 -21.90 1.71 -4.05
N LYS A 93 -21.33 1.30 -5.18
CA LYS A 93 -20.74 -0.02 -5.35
C LYS A 93 -19.22 0.09 -5.36
N MET A 94 -18.57 -0.88 -4.72
CA MET A 94 -17.14 -1.11 -4.84
C MET A 94 -16.83 -1.56 -6.27
N THR A 95 -15.80 -1.01 -6.90
CA THR A 95 -15.37 -1.48 -8.22
C THR A 95 -14.62 -2.80 -8.10
N TYR A 96 -14.51 -3.53 -9.20
CA TYR A 96 -13.72 -4.77 -9.24
C TYR A 96 -12.25 -4.54 -8.82
N THR A 97 -11.66 -3.42 -9.24
CA THR A 97 -10.27 -3.08 -8.88
C THR A 97 -10.12 -2.81 -7.38
N GLU A 98 -11.09 -2.12 -6.77
CA GLU A 98 -11.12 -1.89 -5.32
C GLU A 98 -11.27 -3.22 -4.56
N GLN A 99 -12.15 -4.11 -5.01
CA GLN A 99 -12.31 -5.44 -4.43
C GLN A 99 -11.00 -6.23 -4.48
N PHE A 100 -10.40 -6.34 -5.65
CA PHE A 100 -9.19 -7.13 -5.85
C PHE A 100 -8.02 -6.60 -5.01
N ALA A 101 -7.89 -5.28 -4.89
CA ALA A 101 -6.89 -4.66 -4.04
C ALA A 101 -7.10 -4.98 -2.55
N LEU A 102 -8.35 -4.94 -2.07
CA LEU A 102 -8.69 -5.31 -0.70
C LEU A 102 -8.44 -6.80 -0.43
N GLU A 103 -8.77 -7.67 -1.38
CA GLU A 103 -8.47 -9.10 -1.30
C GLU A 103 -6.95 -9.33 -1.17
N CYS A 104 -6.14 -8.64 -1.98
CA CYS A 104 -4.68 -8.74 -1.91
C CYS A 104 -4.13 -8.33 -0.54
N LEU A 105 -4.65 -7.23 0.02
CA LEU A 105 -4.28 -6.78 1.37
C LEU A 105 -4.73 -7.78 2.45
N ALA A 106 -5.92 -8.34 2.33
CA ALA A 106 -6.44 -9.32 3.27
C ALA A 106 -5.61 -10.63 3.23
N ALA A 107 -5.23 -11.10 2.05
CA ALA A 107 -4.35 -12.25 1.88
C ALA A 107 -2.96 -11.98 2.48
N ALA A 108 -2.39 -10.79 2.24
CA ALA A 108 -1.11 -10.40 2.83
C ALA A 108 -1.18 -10.34 4.37
N ALA A 109 -2.26 -9.83 4.94
CA ALA A 109 -2.47 -9.78 6.39
C ALA A 109 -2.65 -11.18 7.02
N LYS A 110 -3.25 -12.13 6.29
CA LYS A 110 -3.33 -13.54 6.73
C LYS A 110 -1.95 -14.21 6.69
N ALA A 111 -1.21 -14.00 5.61
CA ALA A 111 0.13 -14.56 5.45
C ALA A 111 1.09 -14.05 6.53
N SER A 112 1.01 -12.77 6.92
CA SER A 112 1.84 -12.21 7.99
C SER A 112 1.50 -12.81 9.36
N LYS A 113 0.21 -12.99 9.69
CA LYS A 113 -0.24 -13.64 10.94
C LYS A 113 0.26 -15.09 11.06
N LYS A 114 0.28 -15.83 9.95
CA LYS A 114 0.78 -17.22 9.90
C LYS A 114 2.29 -17.30 10.15
N GLN A 115 3.05 -16.28 9.77
CA GLN A 115 4.50 -16.25 10.00
C GLN A 115 4.89 -15.86 11.43
N SER A 116 4.02 -15.17 12.16
CA SER A 116 4.27 -14.72 13.54
C SER A 116 3.76 -15.67 14.62
N SER A 117 3.07 -16.75 14.25
CA SER A 117 2.62 -17.81 15.15
C SER A 117 3.61 -18.97 15.12
#